data_AF-A0A967WMU7-F1
#
_entry.id   AF-A0A967WMU7-F1
#
_cell.length_a   1.000
_cell.length_b   1.000
_cell.length_c   1.000
_cell.angle_alpha   90.00
_cell.angle_beta   90.00
_cell.angle_gamma   90.00
#
_symmetry.space_group_name_H-M   'P 1'
#
loop_
_entity.id
_entity.type
_entity.pdbx_description
1 polymer ?
#
loop_
_entity_poly.entity_id
_entity_poly.type
_entity_poly.pdbx_seq_one_letter_code
_entity_poly.pdbx_strand_id
1 'polypeptide(L)' 'QEWFDLAQKLQDAGKEVVLSTLALIEAESELKTLRRYCEQEQFAVEANDMAAVQIRSQAQQSFIA' A
#
# COMPACT_ATOMS: atom_id res chain seq x y z
N GLN A 1 9.71 3.73 4.94
CA GLN A 1 9.91 5.20 4.88
C GLN A 1 10.50 5.55 3.53
N GLU A 2 11.60 4.89 3.15
CA GLU A 2 12.23 5.01 1.82
C GLU A 2 11.25 4.95 0.64
N TRP A 3 10.33 3.98 0.63
CA TRP A 3 9.35 3.84 -0.45
C TRP A 3 8.35 5.00 -0.56
N PHE A 4 7.97 5.62 0.56
CA PHE A 4 7.09 6.79 0.54
C PHE A 4 7.82 8.02 0.01
N ASP A 5 9.09 8.19 0.39
CA ASP A 5 9.89 9.31 -0.10
C ASP A 5 10.12 9.20 -1.62
N LEU A 6 10.31 7.97 -2.13
CA LEU A 6 10.38 7.72 -3.56
C LEU A 6 9.02 7.94 -4.26
N ALA A 7 7.93 7.46 -3.67
CA ALA A 7 6.58 7.67 -4.18
C ALA A 7 6.26 9.16 -4.30
N GLN A 8 6.63 9.96 -3.30
CA GLN A 8 6.47 11.41 -3.36
C GLN A 8 7.26 12.02 -4.51
N LYS A 9 8.55 11.67 -4.66
CA LYS A 9 9.39 12.19 -5.75
C LYS A 9 8.82 11.87 -7.13
N LEU A 10 8.27 10.66 -7.30
CA LEU A 10 7.63 10.25 -8.55
C LEU A 10 6.32 11.03 -8.80
N GLN A 11 5.52 11.22 -7.76
CA GLN A 11 4.30 12.05 -7.82
C GLN A 11 4.62 13.51 -8.16
N ASP A 12 5.64 14.10 -7.53
CA ASP A 12 6.11 15.46 -7.81
C ASP A 12 6.64 15.61 -9.25
N ALA A 13 7.16 14.53 -9.83
CA ALA A 13 7.55 14.46 -11.24
C ALA A 13 6.36 14.23 -12.20
N GLY A 14 5.12 14.29 -11.69
CA GLY A 14 3.89 14.15 -12.47
C GLY A 14 3.55 12.70 -12.83
N LYS A 15 4.05 11.71 -12.09
CA LYS A 15 3.69 10.30 -12.28
C LYS A 15 2.52 9.90 -11.39
N GLU A 16 1.65 9.06 -11.92
CA GLU A 16 0.70 8.33 -11.09
C GLU A 16 1.47 7.23 -10.34
N VAL A 17 1.21 7.11 -9.03
CA VAL A 17 1.91 6.17 -8.17
C VAL A 17 0.90 5.26 -7.48
N VAL A 18 1.14 3.96 -7.64
CA VAL A 18 0.41 2.89 -6.95
C VAL A 18 1.41 2.11 -6.09
N LEU A 19 1.11 1.95 -4.81
CA LEU A 19 1.91 1.13 -3.92
C LEU A 19 1.45 -0.33 -4.00
N SER A 20 2.32 -1.19 -4.51
CA SER A 20 2.06 -2.62 -4.61
C SER A 20 2.42 -3.33 -3.31
N THR A 21 1.50 -4.13 -2.78
CA THR A 21 1.72 -4.94 -1.57
C THR A 21 2.31 -6.30 -1.93
N LEU A 22 2.96 -6.99 -0.98
CA LEU A 22 3.47 -8.34 -1.23
C LEU A 22 2.30 -9.33 -1.33
N ALA A 23 2.40 -10.29 -2.25
CA ALA A 23 1.59 -11.50 -2.22
C ALA A 23 2.17 -12.49 -1.20
N LEU A 24 1.31 -13.30 -0.57
CA LEU A 24 1.70 -14.36 0.39
C LEU A 24 2.54 -13.82 1.55
N ILE A 25 1.92 -13.05 2.44
CA ILE A 25 2.59 -12.59 3.67
C ILE A 25 2.80 -13.76 4.63
N GLU A 26 4.04 -13.99 5.04
CA GLU A 26 4.43 -15.14 5.88
C GLU A 26 4.96 -14.71 7.27
N ALA A 27 5.47 -13.48 7.39
CA ALA A 27 6.07 -12.97 8.61
C ALA A 27 5.32 -11.79 9.24
N GLU A 28 5.33 -11.70 10.57
CA GLU A 28 4.70 -10.59 11.31
C GLU A 28 5.33 -9.23 10.98
N SER A 29 6.63 -9.19 10.66
CA SER A 29 7.32 -7.98 10.21
C SER A 29 6.76 -7.43 8.89
N GLU A 30 6.28 -8.31 8.01
CA GLU A 30 5.67 -7.94 6.73
C GLU A 30 4.26 -7.38 6.97
N LEU A 31 3.49 -7.93 7.91
CA LEU A 31 2.18 -7.39 8.31
C LEU A 31 2.25 -5.94 8.81
N LYS A 32 3.27 -5.59 9.60
CA LYS A 32 3.46 -4.19 10.04
C LYS A 32 3.70 -3.25 8.87
N THR A 33 4.47 -3.70 7.88
CA THR A 33 4.75 -2.93 6.67
C THR A 33 3.50 -2.80 5.80
N LEU A 34 2.75 -3.89 5.63
CA LEU A 34 1.48 -3.91 4.91
C LEU A 34 0.50 -2.90 5.50
N ARG A 35 0.27 -2.91 6.82
CA ARG A 35 -0.65 -1.97 7.49
C ARG A 35 -0.27 -0.53 7.19
N ARG A 36 1.01 -0.19 7.30
CA ARG A 36 1.49 1.16 6.99
C ARG A 36 1.21 1.58 5.55
N TYR A 37 1.30 0.67 4.58
CA TYR A 37 0.96 0.94 3.19
C TYR A 37 -0.54 1.02 2.92
N CYS A 38 -1.36 0.25 3.64
CA CYS A 38 -2.80 0.21 3.45
C CYS A 38 -3.57 1.28 4.25
N GLU A 39 -3.06 1.78 5.37
CA GLU A 39 -3.78 2.75 6.22
C GLU A 39 -3.59 4.22 5.76
N GLN A 40 -2.57 4.49 4.95
CA GLN A 40 -2.33 5.81 4.36
C GLN A 40 -3.35 6.16 3.27
N GLU A 41 -3.63 7.44 3.08
CA GLU A 41 -4.66 7.92 2.14
C GLU A 41 -4.07 8.60 0.89
N GLN A 42 -2.76 8.77 0.83
CA GLN A 42 -2.06 9.57 -0.17
C GLN A 42 -1.88 8.85 -1.51
N PHE A 43 -1.57 7.55 -1.48
CA PHE A 43 -1.27 6.75 -2.65
C PHE A 43 -2.29 5.62 -2.80
N ALA A 44 -2.69 5.34 -4.04
CA ALA A 44 -3.46 4.14 -4.34
C ALA A 44 -2.66 2.89 -3.94
N VAL A 45 -3.35 1.82 -3.57
CA VAL A 45 -2.72 0.53 -3.24
C VAL A 45 -3.26 -0.56 -4.13
N GLU A 46 -2.33 -1.34 -4.68
CA GLU A 46 -2.59 -2.63 -5.30
C GLU A 46 -2.48 -3.71 -4.20
N ALA A 47 -3.63 -4.34 -3.93
CA ALA A 47 -3.82 -5.29 -2.86
C ALA A 47 -3.59 -6.72 -3.37
N ASN A 48 -2.34 -7.19 -3.32
CA ASN A 48 -1.93 -8.49 -3.85
C ASN A 48 -2.19 -9.68 -2.89
N ASP A 49 -2.71 -9.40 -1.69
CA ASP A 49 -3.09 -10.40 -0.70
C ASP A 49 -4.41 -10.02 0.00
N MET A 50 -5.14 -11.02 0.49
CA MET A 50 -6.42 -10.80 1.17
C MET A 50 -6.30 -9.96 2.45
N ALA A 51 -5.16 -9.97 3.13
CA ALA A 51 -4.90 -9.09 4.26
C ALA A 51 -4.92 -7.61 3.83
N ALA A 52 -4.35 -7.28 2.67
CA ALA A 52 -4.36 -5.92 2.12
C ALA A 52 -5.78 -5.47 1.76
N VAL A 53 -6.53 -6.36 1.09
CA VAL A 53 -7.95 -6.19 0.76
C VAL A 53 -8.77 -5.92 2.03
N GLN A 54 -8.56 -6.73 3.07
CA GLN A 54 -9.30 -6.62 4.32
C GLN A 54 -9.00 -5.30 5.03
N ILE A 55 -7.73 -4.89 5.14
CA ILE A 55 -7.35 -3.64 5.81
C ILE A 55 -7.97 -2.43 5.10
N ARG A 56 -7.86 -2.36 3.76
CA ARG A 56 -8.44 -1.26 2.97
C ARG A 56 -9.97 -1.22 3.06
N SER A 57 -10.62 -2.39 2.98
CA SER A 57 -12.07 -2.50 3.12
C SER A 57 -12.55 -2.04 4.51
N GLN A 58 -11.84 -2.43 5.57
CA GLN A 58 -12.14 -1.97 6.94
C GLN A 58 -11.93 -0.47 7.12
N ALA A 59 -10.92 0.11 6.46
CA ALA A 59 -10.69 1.55 6.42
C ALA A 59 -11.65 2.29 5.47
N GLN A 60 -12.55 1.59 4.77
CA GLN A 60 -13.45 2.14 3.75
C GLN A 60 -12.70 2.87 2.62
N GLN A 61 -11.49 2.44 2.32
CA GLN A 61 -10.64 2.99 1.26
C GLN A 61 -10.65 2.07 0.04
N SER A 62 -10.54 2.68 -1.15
CA SER A 62 -10.42 1.92 -2.39
C SER A 62 -9.06 1.24 -2.53
N PHE A 63 -9.02 0.17 -3.34
CA PHE A 63 -7.81 -0.53 -3.71
C PHE A 63 -7.95 -1.07 -5.15
N ILE A 64 -6.80 -1.36 -5.76
CA ILE A 64 -6.70 -2.09 -7.03
C ILE A 64 -6.50 -3.57 -6.68
N ALA A 65 -7.23 -4.46 -7.36
CA ALA A 65 -7.22 -5.90 -7.12
C ALA A 65 -6.51 -6.65 -8.25
#